data_AF-A0A7S2AM86-F1
#
_entry.id   AF-A0A7S2AM86-F1
#
_cell.length_a   1.000
_cell.length_b   1.000
_cell.length_c   1.000
_cell.angle_alpha   90.00
_cell.angle_beta   90.00
_cell.angle_gamma   90.00
#
_symmetry.space_group_name_H-M   'P 1'
#
loop_
_entity.id
_entity.type
_entity.pdbx_description
1 polymer ?
#
loop_
_entity_poly.entity_id
_entity_poly.type
_entity_poly.pdbx_seq_one_letter_code
_entity_poly.pdbx_strand_id
1 'polypeptide(L)'
;NLQFPFAVGHSLYNTVEFNRLRYVGLRTDDLGALSVFSGSGNHSVLSMQSVLRYNSVCDVVGELSYGVYLDNCASGWLVQGNLIMRTGSVSILVHSGSNNDIRDNVFVLSSSGYHRGHIRIAKTANLSCGCENNSFTQ
;
A
#
# COMPACT_ATOMS: atom_id res chain seq x y z
N ASN A 1 33.40 18.22 -8.62
CA ASN A 1 32.25 17.52 -9.25
C ASN A 1 32.17 16.11 -8.72
N LEU A 2 31.44 15.92 -7.62
CA LEU A 2 31.10 14.59 -7.10
C LEU A 2 29.75 14.20 -7.70
N GLN A 3 29.79 13.47 -8.81
CA GLN A 3 28.63 12.71 -9.25
C GLN A 3 28.57 11.46 -8.37
N PHE A 4 27.62 11.41 -7.45
CA PHE A 4 27.22 10.15 -6.85
C PHE A 4 26.54 9.34 -7.96
N PRO A 5 27.04 8.16 -8.35
CA PRO A 5 26.19 7.27 -9.12
C PRO A 5 24.95 7.03 -8.26
N PHE A 6 23.77 7.35 -8.78
CA PHE A 6 22.54 6.82 -8.20
C PHE A 6 22.69 5.30 -8.29
N ALA A 7 23.19 4.68 -7.23
CA ALA A 7 23.01 3.25 -7.06
C ALA A 7 21.51 3.06 -7.16
N VAL A 8 21.06 2.32 -8.16
CA VAL A 8 19.68 1.85 -8.18
C VAL A 8 19.54 1.09 -6.86
N GLY A 9 18.81 1.66 -5.91
CA GLY A 9 18.53 1.00 -4.65
C GLY A 9 17.49 -0.06 -4.93
N HIS A 10 17.91 -1.31 -5.07
CA HIS A 10 16.97 -2.42 -5.21
C HIS A 10 16.46 -2.76 -3.80
N SER A 11 15.25 -2.33 -3.47
CA SER A 11 14.59 -2.73 -2.22
C SER A 11 13.90 -4.08 -2.46
N LEU A 12 14.61 -5.16 -2.16
CA LEU A 12 14.15 -6.55 -2.36
C LEU A 12 14.00 -7.26 -1.03
N TYR A 13 13.11 -8.26 -0.99
CA TYR A 13 12.92 -9.14 0.18
C TYR A 13 12.58 -8.40 1.48
N ASN A 14 11.90 -7.26 1.36
CA ASN A 14 11.51 -6.49 2.52
C ASN A 14 10.38 -7.20 3.26
N THR A 15 10.48 -7.25 4.58
CA THR A 15 9.42 -7.82 5.43
C THR A 15 8.96 -6.76 6.42
N VAL A 16 7.67 -6.43 6.38
CA VAL A 16 7.02 -5.60 7.38
C VAL A 16 5.85 -6.37 7.96
N GLU A 17 6.02 -6.88 9.17
CA GLU A 17 5.05 -7.76 9.80
C GLU A 17 4.84 -7.51 11.29
N PHE A 18 3.65 -7.87 11.78
CA PHE A 18 3.24 -7.80 13.19
C PHE A 18 3.30 -6.39 13.82
N ASN A 19 3.23 -5.34 13.00
CA ASN A 19 3.22 -3.97 13.50
C ASN A 19 1.81 -3.52 13.89
N ARG A 20 1.74 -2.55 14.81
CA ARG A 20 0.50 -1.87 15.18
C ARG A 20 0.63 -0.37 15.00
N LEU A 21 -0.07 0.16 14.01
CA LEU A 21 -0.07 1.58 13.65
C LEU A 21 -1.43 2.19 13.98
N ARG A 22 -1.41 3.33 14.68
CA ARG A 22 -2.62 4.06 15.07
C ARG A 22 -2.41 5.57 15.01
N TYR A 23 -3.48 6.29 14.71
CA TYR A 23 -3.48 7.77 14.70
C TYR A 23 -2.41 8.33 13.76
N VAL A 24 -2.43 7.85 12.52
CA VAL A 24 -1.48 8.25 11.47
C VAL A 24 -2.10 9.36 10.63
N GLY A 25 -1.29 10.32 10.18
CA GLY A 25 -1.76 11.42 9.32
C GLY A 25 -2.45 12.56 10.07
N LEU A 26 -2.20 12.73 11.38
CA LEU A 26 -2.86 13.78 12.19
C LEU A 26 -2.61 15.22 11.70
N ARG A 27 -1.58 15.43 10.87
CA ARG A 27 -1.15 16.77 10.41
C ARG A 27 -0.63 16.79 8.97
N THR A 28 -0.77 15.68 8.25
CA THR A 28 -0.29 15.55 6.87
C THR A 28 -1.24 14.66 6.11
N ASP A 29 -1.37 14.96 4.83
CA ASP A 29 -2.21 14.27 3.87
C ASP A 29 -1.33 13.49 2.89
N ASP A 30 -1.95 12.77 1.95
CA ASP A 30 -1.29 11.99 0.89
C ASP A 30 -0.22 11.01 1.42
N LEU A 31 -0.68 10.00 2.15
CA LEU A 31 0.19 9.02 2.81
C LEU A 31 -0.44 7.64 2.96
N GLY A 32 0.41 6.63 3.12
CA GLY A 32 0.03 5.34 3.70
C GLY A 32 0.49 5.23 5.15
N ALA A 33 -0.29 4.57 6.00
CA ALA A 33 0.26 4.12 7.29
C ALA A 33 1.41 3.12 7.06
N LEU A 34 1.25 2.25 6.07
CA LEU A 34 2.32 1.50 5.44
C LEU A 34 2.49 2.02 4.02
N SER A 35 3.64 2.64 3.74
CA SER A 35 3.94 3.20 2.42
C SER A 35 5.09 2.46 1.75
N VAL A 36 4.92 2.15 0.48
CA VAL A 36 5.98 1.72 -0.41
C VAL A 36 6.09 2.75 -1.51
N PHE A 37 7.32 3.17 -1.81
CA PHE A 37 7.62 4.05 -2.93
C PHE A 37 8.63 3.40 -3.88
N SER A 38 8.33 3.27 -5.16
CA SER A 38 9.24 2.71 -6.17
C SER A 38 9.61 3.66 -7.32
N GLY A 39 9.19 4.93 -7.25
CA GLY A 39 9.58 5.97 -8.22
C GLY A 39 8.86 5.91 -9.57
N SER A 40 9.52 6.41 -10.62
CA SER A 40 8.99 6.46 -11.99
C SER A 40 9.74 5.49 -12.91
N GLY A 41 9.08 4.43 -13.37
CA GLY A 41 9.62 3.51 -14.39
C GLY A 41 9.14 2.07 -14.24
N ASN A 42 9.45 1.23 -15.24
CA ASN A 42 9.22 -0.23 -15.25
C ASN A 42 10.14 -1.01 -14.26
N HIS A 43 10.70 -0.33 -13.25
CA HIS A 43 11.67 -0.91 -12.30
C HIS A 43 11.03 -1.87 -11.29
N SER A 44 9.74 -2.09 -11.47
CA SER A 44 8.81 -2.68 -10.55
C SER A 44 8.76 -4.22 -10.64
N VAL A 45 9.38 -4.81 -11.67
CA VAL A 45 9.46 -6.27 -11.80
C VAL A 45 10.34 -6.92 -10.71
N LEU A 46 11.12 -6.14 -9.96
CA LEU A 46 12.15 -6.70 -9.08
C LEU A 46 11.74 -6.85 -7.62
N SER A 47 10.78 -6.10 -7.07
CA SER A 47 10.35 -6.18 -5.65
C SER A 47 9.61 -7.48 -5.26
N MET A 48 9.69 -8.50 -6.11
CA MET A 48 9.26 -9.86 -5.85
C MET A 48 9.73 -10.33 -4.47
N GLN A 49 8.83 -11.00 -3.73
CA GLN A 49 9.06 -11.53 -2.39
C GLN A 49 9.15 -10.48 -1.26
N SER A 50 8.77 -9.23 -1.52
CA SER A 50 8.52 -8.27 -0.42
C SER A 50 7.10 -8.44 0.12
N VAL A 51 6.96 -8.35 1.44
CA VAL A 51 5.72 -8.64 2.15
C VAL A 51 5.33 -7.54 3.12
N LEU A 52 4.05 -7.18 3.11
CA LEU A 52 3.35 -6.43 4.16
C LEU A 52 2.31 -7.37 4.75
N ARG A 53 2.59 -8.01 5.89
CA ARG A 53 1.67 -9.02 6.43
C ARG A 53 1.41 -8.96 7.93
N TYR A 54 0.22 -9.36 8.35
CA TYR A 54 -0.16 -9.46 9.76
C TYR A 54 0.01 -8.14 10.55
N ASN A 55 -0.10 -7.00 9.88
CA ASN A 55 -0.09 -5.70 10.53
C ASN A 55 -1.51 -5.29 10.95
N SER A 56 -1.63 -4.53 12.02
CA SER A 56 -2.87 -3.86 12.44
C SER A 56 -2.75 -2.36 12.22
N VAL A 57 -3.55 -1.84 11.30
CA VAL A 57 -3.60 -0.41 10.95
C VAL A 57 -4.96 0.14 11.32
N CYS A 58 -4.98 1.25 12.05
CA CYS A 58 -6.21 1.85 12.52
C CYS A 58 -6.12 3.37 12.59
N ASP A 59 -7.23 4.08 12.34
CA ASP A 59 -7.32 5.53 12.53
C ASP A 59 -6.26 6.28 11.71
N VAL A 60 -6.35 6.14 10.38
CA VAL A 60 -5.54 6.90 9.42
C VAL A 60 -6.39 8.06 8.94
N VAL A 61 -6.06 9.29 9.32
CA VAL A 61 -7.05 10.40 9.32
C VAL A 61 -6.87 11.46 8.23
N GLY A 62 -5.70 11.58 7.61
CA GLY A 62 -5.43 12.63 6.63
C GLY A 62 -6.29 12.50 5.36
N GLU A 63 -6.42 13.60 4.62
CA GLU A 63 -6.96 13.59 3.26
C GLU A 63 -6.04 12.73 2.37
N LEU A 64 -6.63 12.02 1.39
CA LEU A 64 -5.90 11.09 0.51
C LEU A 64 -4.98 10.14 1.30
N SER A 65 -5.41 9.70 2.49
CA SER A 65 -4.61 8.82 3.33
C SER A 65 -5.16 7.39 3.35
N TYR A 66 -4.24 6.44 3.32
CA TYR A 66 -4.51 5.03 3.09
C TYR A 66 -3.95 4.15 4.19
N GLY A 67 -4.53 2.97 4.40
CA GLY A 67 -3.94 1.98 5.31
C GLY A 67 -2.62 1.46 4.76
N VAL A 68 -2.66 0.96 3.53
CA VAL A 68 -1.48 0.61 2.72
C VAL A 68 -1.49 1.46 1.46
N TYR A 69 -0.35 2.09 1.16
CA TYR A 69 -0.15 2.83 -0.08
C TYR A 69 1.03 2.23 -0.86
N LEU A 70 0.73 1.55 -1.96
CA LEU A 70 1.72 1.07 -2.92
C LEU A 70 1.91 2.16 -4.01
N ASP A 71 2.84 3.07 -3.75
CA ASP A 71 3.15 4.24 -4.57
C ASP A 71 4.56 4.16 -5.19
N ASN A 72 4.92 5.06 -6.09
CA ASN A 72 4.36 4.91 -7.42
C ASN A 72 5.08 3.74 -8.11
N CYS A 73 4.34 2.97 -8.91
CA CYS A 73 4.84 1.77 -9.58
C CYS A 73 5.38 0.70 -8.62
N ALA A 74 4.95 0.64 -7.36
CA ALA A 74 5.29 -0.46 -6.47
C ALA A 74 4.65 -1.77 -6.94
N SER A 75 5.46 -2.81 -7.17
CA SER A 75 5.04 -4.06 -7.82
C SER A 75 5.63 -5.29 -7.12
N GLY A 76 5.05 -6.47 -7.31
CA GLY A 76 5.58 -7.71 -6.73
C GLY A 76 5.37 -7.85 -5.22
N TRP A 77 4.57 -6.99 -4.61
CA TRP A 77 4.29 -7.02 -3.17
C TRP A 77 3.18 -7.99 -2.82
N LEU A 78 3.39 -8.79 -1.79
CA LEU A 78 2.34 -9.53 -1.11
C LEU A 78 1.81 -8.71 0.07
N VAL A 79 0.54 -8.33 0.03
CA VAL A 79 -0.16 -7.66 1.12
C VAL A 79 -1.17 -8.64 1.71
N GLN A 80 -0.82 -9.26 2.84
CA GLN A 80 -1.55 -10.43 3.35
C GLN A 80 -1.91 -10.37 4.84
N GLY A 81 -3.13 -10.79 5.20
CA GLY A 81 -3.45 -11.05 6.61
C GLY A 81 -3.46 -9.80 7.49
N ASN A 82 -3.53 -8.60 6.89
CA ASN A 82 -3.55 -7.35 7.64
C ASN A 82 -4.98 -7.05 8.11
N LEU A 83 -5.08 -6.43 9.28
CA LEU A 83 -6.31 -5.83 9.78
C LEU A 83 -6.23 -4.32 9.57
N ILE A 84 -7.05 -3.78 8.67
CA ILE A 84 -7.03 -2.35 8.31
C ILE A 84 -8.39 -1.74 8.59
N MET A 85 -8.40 -0.71 9.43
CA MET A 85 -9.65 -0.16 9.97
C MET A 85 -9.64 1.37 9.95
N ARG A 86 -10.79 1.99 9.64
CA ARG A 86 -11.00 3.45 9.79
C ARG A 86 -9.90 4.28 9.12
N THR A 87 -9.82 4.14 7.79
CA THR A 87 -8.92 4.91 6.93
C THR A 87 -9.64 6.10 6.30
N GLY A 88 -8.96 7.24 6.14
CA GLY A 88 -9.52 8.49 5.65
C GLY A 88 -9.93 8.46 4.17
N SER A 89 -9.29 7.61 3.37
CA SER A 89 -9.72 7.26 2.01
C SER A 89 -9.96 5.75 1.91
N VAL A 90 -9.24 5.04 1.04
CA VAL A 90 -9.36 3.58 0.89
C VAL A 90 -8.40 2.85 1.82
N SER A 91 -8.68 1.59 2.14
CA SER A 91 -7.78 0.80 2.98
C SER A 91 -6.49 0.43 2.27
N ILE A 92 -6.54 0.13 0.98
CA ILE A 92 -5.35 -0.10 0.15
C ILE A 92 -5.48 0.68 -1.14
N LEU A 93 -4.47 1.49 -1.45
CA LEU A 93 -4.30 2.10 -2.77
C LEU A 93 -3.08 1.50 -3.47
N VAL A 94 -3.29 1.02 -4.71
CA VAL A 94 -2.21 0.65 -5.64
C VAL A 94 -2.14 1.70 -6.74
N HIS A 95 -0.99 2.36 -6.89
CA HIS A 95 -0.78 3.41 -7.88
C HIS A 95 0.29 2.99 -8.92
N SER A 96 -0.16 2.71 -10.15
CA SER A 96 0.67 2.32 -11.31
C SER A 96 1.50 1.03 -11.20
N GLY A 97 1.37 0.28 -10.09
CA GLY A 97 2.04 -0.99 -9.85
C GLY A 97 1.44 -2.21 -10.57
N SER A 98 2.17 -3.31 -10.57
CA SER A 98 1.85 -4.59 -11.23
C SER A 98 2.33 -5.80 -10.42
N ASN A 99 1.74 -6.96 -10.65
CA ASN A 99 2.05 -8.21 -9.95
C ASN A 99 2.00 -8.10 -8.42
N ASN A 100 1.15 -7.21 -7.91
CA ASN A 100 0.86 -7.18 -6.48
C ASN A 100 -0.22 -8.23 -6.16
N ASP A 101 -0.14 -8.81 -4.98
CA ASP A 101 -1.08 -9.82 -4.50
C ASP A 101 -1.64 -9.37 -3.16
N ILE A 102 -2.94 -9.05 -3.14
CA ILE A 102 -3.66 -8.55 -1.97
C ILE A 102 -4.65 -9.60 -1.53
N ARG A 103 -4.36 -10.33 -0.45
CA ARG A 103 -5.22 -11.43 -0.02
C ARG A 103 -5.33 -11.64 1.47
N ASP A 104 -6.40 -12.30 1.88
CA ASP A 104 -6.63 -12.70 3.27
C ASP A 104 -6.63 -11.52 4.26
N ASN A 105 -6.86 -10.29 3.80
CA ASN A 105 -6.91 -9.11 4.67
C ASN A 105 -8.33 -8.91 5.21
N VAL A 106 -8.44 -8.28 6.38
CA VAL A 106 -9.71 -7.89 6.99
C VAL A 106 -9.81 -6.37 7.00
N PHE A 107 -10.87 -5.84 6.40
CA PHE A 107 -11.12 -4.41 6.30
C PHE A 107 -12.37 -4.02 7.09
N VAL A 108 -12.26 -3.07 8.02
CA VAL A 108 -13.36 -2.62 8.88
C VAL A 108 -13.58 -1.11 8.71
N LEU A 109 -14.81 -0.67 8.44
CA LEU A 109 -15.16 0.75 8.50
C LEU A 109 -14.24 1.67 7.66
N SER A 110 -13.97 1.32 6.40
CA SER A 110 -13.23 2.21 5.50
C SER A 110 -14.17 3.35 5.05
N SER A 111 -14.20 4.44 5.81
CA SER A 111 -15.25 5.46 5.74
C SER A 111 -15.09 6.46 4.59
N SER A 112 -16.15 6.61 3.79
CA SER A 112 -16.73 7.85 3.19
C SER A 112 -15.86 9.00 2.63
N GLY A 113 -14.54 8.88 2.45
CA GLY A 113 -13.69 9.90 1.86
C GLY A 113 -13.75 10.02 0.33
N TYR A 114 -12.84 10.82 -0.26
CA TYR A 114 -12.75 11.12 -1.71
C TYR A 114 -12.65 9.86 -2.59
N HIS A 115 -12.21 8.73 -2.02
CA HIS A 115 -12.17 7.43 -2.65
C HIS A 115 -12.99 6.45 -1.80
N ARG A 116 -14.10 5.97 -2.36
CA ARG A 116 -14.97 4.99 -1.70
C ARG A 116 -14.47 3.58 -1.97
N GLY A 117 -14.46 2.75 -0.93
CA GLY A 117 -14.15 1.32 -1.02
C GLY A 117 -12.96 0.90 -0.17
N HIS A 118 -12.71 -0.40 -0.12
CA HIS A 118 -11.65 -0.97 0.70
C HIS A 118 -10.33 -1.09 -0.08
N ILE A 119 -10.37 -1.52 -1.34
CA ILE A 119 -9.19 -1.63 -2.21
C ILE A 119 -9.46 -0.78 -3.45
N ARG A 120 -8.51 0.07 -3.81
CA ARG A 120 -8.52 0.80 -5.07
C ARG A 120 -7.23 0.56 -5.82
N ILE A 121 -7.40 0.37 -7.12
CA ILE A 121 -6.30 0.19 -8.04
C ILE A 121 -6.38 1.32 -9.07
N ALA A 122 -5.33 2.14 -9.17
CA ALA A 122 -5.33 3.39 -9.91
C ALA A 122 -4.11 3.54 -10.83
N LYS A 123 -4.36 4.09 -12.02
CA LYS A 123 -3.42 4.59 -13.04
C LYS A 123 -2.59 3.54 -13.83
N THR A 124 -2.56 3.75 -15.16
CA THR A 124 -1.68 3.24 -16.26
C THR A 124 -1.71 1.77 -16.75
N ALA A 125 -1.25 1.59 -18.00
CA ALA A 125 -1.66 0.59 -19.01
C ALA A 125 -1.20 -0.87 -18.82
N ASN A 126 -0.46 -1.22 -17.78
CA ASN A 126 0.08 -2.58 -17.55
C ASN A 126 -0.08 -3.02 -16.10
N LEU A 127 -1.19 -2.64 -15.49
CA LEU A 127 -1.47 -2.92 -14.11
C LEU A 127 -2.06 -4.34 -13.94
N SER A 128 -1.51 -5.10 -13.00
CA SER A 128 -2.03 -6.40 -12.56
C SER A 128 -1.99 -6.46 -11.04
N CYS A 129 -3.11 -6.85 -10.43
CA CYS A 129 -3.19 -7.04 -9.00
C CYS A 129 -4.14 -8.21 -8.71
N GLY A 130 -3.63 -9.24 -8.02
CA GLY A 130 -4.47 -10.26 -7.39
C GLY A 130 -5.20 -9.63 -6.21
N CYS A 131 -6.49 -9.90 -6.09
CA CYS A 131 -7.33 -9.44 -4.98
C CYS A 131 -8.27 -10.57 -4.59
N GLU A 132 -7.87 -11.43 -3.66
CA GLU A 132 -8.60 -12.66 -3.32
C GLU A 132 -8.79 -12.84 -1.81
N ASN A 133 -9.85 -13.56 -1.42
CA ASN A 133 -10.09 -13.96 -0.02
C ASN A 133 -10.06 -12.85 1.04
N ASN A 134 -10.33 -11.60 0.64
CA ASN A 134 -10.39 -10.48 1.57
C ASN A 134 -11.78 -10.40 2.23
N SER A 135 -11.80 -10.10 3.52
CA SER A 135 -13.03 -9.88 4.29
C SER A 135 -13.31 -8.38 4.42
N PHE A 136 -14.53 -7.98 4.06
CA PHE A 136 -14.98 -6.60 4.11
C PHE A 136 -16.15 -6.50 5.10
N THR A 137 -15.97 -5.74 6.18
CA THR A 137 -17.01 -5.53 7.18
C THR A 137 -17.29 -4.04 7.33
N GLN A 138 -18.59 -3.74 7.48
CA GLN A 138 -19.12 -2.39 7.60
C GLN A 138 -19.10 -1.92 9.04
#